data_AF-A0A8J7NQH3-F1
#
_entry.id   AF-A0A8J7NQH3-F1
#
_cell.length_a   1.000
_cell.length_b   1.000
_cell.length_c   1.000
_cell.angle_alpha   90.00
_cell.angle_beta   90.00
_cell.angle_gamma   90.00
#
_symmetry.space_group_name_H-M   'P 1'
#
loop_
_entity.id
_entity.type
_entity.pdbx_description
1 polymer ?
#
loop_
_entity_poly.entity_id
_entity_poly.type
_entity_poly.pdbx_seq_one_letter_code
_entity_poly.pdbx_strand_id
1 'polypeptide(L)'
;MKAFSILASVSFCLHMVNCIDPALDSEWEAWQEEFGNPTREAHPLQRREIWEQNYRAIEDHNSRYAEGQEAYEMAMNQFGDLTAEEFVGRKDAPLATSTRHVDLMLSATELRQAASRLNLTSIDYRASGYVTPVEDQGICGSCWAYSATGALEAQWKKKTGHLIPLSKQQLIDCTAGIKGCTGGWASLAYDYIIHNEGIQAEATYPYVMREQPCAADKTKVAATIGSWKFLPIGSEQALEDALVTIGPVAISIDTTRPSFQFYRRGIYYDPECSVWKQTHAMLLTGFGTEGSEQYWTIRNSWGPWWGEDGYVRLAKNRNRHCGISQYGVLPFV
;
A
#
# COMPACT_ATOMS: atom_id res chain seq x y z
N MET A 1 -3.36 40.88 -68.05
CA MET A 1 -3.60 41.00 -66.61
C MET A 1 -4.10 39.65 -66.11
N LYS A 2 -3.20 38.82 -65.55
CA LYS A 2 -3.55 37.50 -64.98
C LYS A 2 -3.39 37.60 -63.47
N ALA A 3 -4.47 37.35 -62.75
CA ALA A 3 -4.51 37.32 -61.30
C ALA A 3 -3.77 36.08 -60.78
N PHE A 4 -2.87 36.29 -59.81
CA PHE A 4 -2.24 35.23 -59.04
C PHE A 4 -3.05 35.00 -57.75
N SER A 5 -3.62 33.81 -57.59
CA SER A 5 -4.14 33.34 -56.31
C SER A 5 -2.99 32.75 -55.49
N ILE A 6 -2.73 33.31 -54.32
CA ILE A 6 -1.81 32.75 -53.32
C ILE A 6 -2.65 31.85 -52.40
N LEU A 7 -2.47 30.54 -52.52
CA LEU A 7 -2.94 29.57 -51.53
C LEU A 7 -1.88 29.47 -50.43
N ALA A 8 -2.17 30.05 -49.26
CA ALA A 8 -1.39 29.82 -48.05
C ALA A 8 -1.77 28.45 -47.47
N SER A 9 -0.87 27.49 -47.56
CA SER A 9 -0.98 26.21 -46.84
C SER A 9 -0.56 26.43 -45.39
N VAL A 10 -1.54 26.58 -44.49
CA VAL A 10 -1.32 26.45 -43.05
C VAL A 10 -1.14 24.96 -42.76
N SER A 11 0.11 24.53 -42.62
CA SER A 11 0.44 23.19 -42.16
C SER A 11 0.33 23.17 -40.64
N PHE A 12 -0.80 22.66 -40.14
CA PHE A 12 -0.99 22.35 -38.73
C PHE A 12 -0.31 21.00 -38.45
N CYS A 13 1.00 21.01 -38.18
CA CYS A 13 1.69 19.83 -37.66
C CYS A 13 1.46 19.75 -36.13
N LEU A 14 0.37 19.11 -35.74
CA LEU A 14 0.27 18.39 -34.47
C LEU A 14 1.23 17.20 -34.54
N HIS A 15 2.45 17.35 -34.04
CA HIS A 15 3.37 16.24 -33.81
C HIS A 15 3.90 16.35 -32.38
N MET A 16 3.21 15.70 -31.43
CA MET A 16 3.81 15.37 -30.14
C MET A 16 4.84 14.26 -30.38
N VAL A 17 6.04 14.65 -30.82
CA VAL A 17 7.21 13.80 -30.68
C VAL A 17 7.79 14.17 -29.33
N ASN A 18 7.46 13.42 -28.29
CA ASN A 18 8.24 13.47 -27.05
C ASN A 18 9.61 12.90 -27.39
N CYS A 19 10.58 13.77 -27.67
CA CYS A 19 11.96 13.35 -27.81
C CYS A 19 12.53 13.08 -26.41
N ILE A 20 13.29 12.00 -26.30
CA ILE A 20 14.19 11.72 -25.17
C ILE A 20 15.09 12.95 -24.97
N ASP A 21 15.29 13.34 -23.72
CA ASP A 21 16.12 14.46 -23.32
C ASP A 21 17.54 13.97 -23.00
N PRO A 22 18.52 14.24 -23.88
CA PRO A 22 19.90 13.79 -23.67
C PRO A 22 20.53 14.38 -22.41
N ALA A 23 19.97 15.47 -21.86
CA ALA A 23 20.46 16.04 -20.61
C ALA A 23 20.19 15.14 -19.40
N LEU A 24 19.29 14.17 -19.51
CA LEU A 24 18.94 13.24 -18.43
C LEU A 24 19.64 11.87 -18.57
N ASP A 25 20.58 11.72 -19.51
CA ASP A 25 21.19 10.42 -19.83
C ASP A 25 21.94 9.85 -18.61
N SER A 26 22.69 10.70 -17.89
CA SER A 26 23.39 10.31 -16.66
C SER A 26 22.46 9.81 -15.56
N GLU A 27 21.35 10.50 -15.35
CA GLU A 27 20.37 10.20 -14.30
C GLU A 27 19.65 8.88 -14.60
N TRP A 28 19.40 8.58 -15.87
CA TRP A 28 18.83 7.30 -16.28
C TRP A 28 19.79 6.14 -16.19
N GLU A 29 21.04 6.32 -16.62
CA GLU A 29 22.08 5.30 -16.46
C GLU A 29 22.29 4.97 -14.98
N ALA A 30 22.38 5.99 -14.12
CA ALA A 30 22.48 5.80 -12.67
C ALA A 30 21.27 5.05 -12.08
N TRP A 31 20.05 5.42 -12.50
CA TRP A 31 18.84 4.74 -12.05
C TRP A 31 18.79 3.27 -12.49
N GLN A 32 19.21 2.97 -13.73
CA GLN A 32 19.30 1.59 -14.24
C GLN A 32 20.36 0.76 -13.49
N GLU A 33 21.47 1.38 -13.08
CA GLU A 33 22.48 0.73 -12.26
C GLU A 33 21.96 0.41 -10.86
N GLU A 34 21.21 1.33 -10.25
CA GLU A 34 20.66 1.17 -8.90
C GLU A 34 19.55 0.12 -8.82
N PHE A 35 18.55 0.18 -9.70
CA PHE A 35 17.35 -0.66 -9.62
C PHE A 35 17.37 -1.86 -10.57
N GLY A 36 18.45 -2.04 -11.33
CA GLY A 36 18.52 -2.96 -12.45
C GLY A 36 17.73 -2.42 -13.65
N ASN A 37 17.67 -3.18 -14.74
CA ASN A 37 17.00 -2.77 -15.97
C ASN A 37 15.50 -3.15 -15.91
N PRO A 38 14.58 -2.24 -15.54
CA PRO A 38 13.24 -2.67 -15.19
C PRO A 38 12.44 -2.84 -16.49
N THR A 39 11.59 -3.87 -16.48
CA THR A 39 10.74 -4.34 -17.57
C THR A 39 11.40 -4.75 -18.90
N ARG A 40 11.70 -6.05 -19.01
CA ARG A 40 12.04 -6.73 -20.26
C ARG A 40 10.92 -6.79 -21.33
N GLU A 41 9.75 -6.21 -21.05
CA GLU A 41 8.52 -6.42 -21.82
C GLU A 41 8.21 -5.29 -22.82
N ALA A 42 8.83 -4.11 -22.69
CA ALA A 42 8.62 -2.97 -23.60
C ALA A 42 9.91 -2.53 -24.30
N HIS A 43 9.77 -1.74 -25.37
CA HIS A 43 10.92 -1.19 -26.09
C HIS A 43 11.71 -0.23 -25.18
N PRO A 44 13.06 -0.29 -25.13
CA PRO A 44 13.86 0.54 -24.21
C PRO A 44 13.56 2.05 -24.28
N LEU A 45 13.26 2.56 -25.48
CA LEU A 45 12.88 3.96 -25.68
C LEU A 45 11.58 4.34 -24.94
N GLN A 46 10.58 3.46 -24.95
CA GLN A 46 9.31 3.73 -24.27
C GLN A 46 9.50 3.80 -22.74
N ARG A 47 10.36 2.95 -22.19
CA ARG A 47 10.67 2.97 -20.74
C ARG A 47 11.41 4.22 -20.33
N ARG A 48 12.35 4.67 -21.16
CA ARG A 48 13.01 5.96 -20.99
C ARG A 48 12.01 7.12 -21.03
N GLU A 49 11.09 7.13 -21.98
CA GLU A 49 10.07 8.18 -22.09
C GLU A 49 9.15 8.25 -20.85
N ILE A 50 8.72 7.10 -20.32
CA ILE A 50 7.91 7.03 -19.09
C ILE A 50 8.74 7.53 -17.90
N TRP A 51 9.99 7.09 -17.80
CA TRP A 51 10.89 7.51 -16.74
C TRP A 51 11.11 9.02 -16.74
N GLU A 52 11.31 9.65 -17.91
CA GLU A 52 11.48 11.10 -17.98
C GLU A 52 10.21 11.87 -17.59
N GLN A 53 9.03 11.34 -17.93
CA GLN A 53 7.76 11.93 -17.51
C GLN A 53 7.62 11.90 -15.98
N ASN A 54 7.92 10.75 -15.37
CA ASN A 54 7.92 10.61 -13.92
C ASN A 54 8.99 11.48 -13.26
N TYR A 55 10.19 11.56 -13.83
CA TYR A 55 11.29 12.40 -13.35
C TYR A 55 10.87 13.87 -13.30
N ARG A 56 10.31 14.41 -14.39
CA ARG A 56 9.84 15.81 -14.44
C ARG A 56 8.69 16.06 -13.47
N ALA A 57 7.77 15.12 -13.30
CA ALA A 57 6.69 15.24 -12.33
C ALA A 57 7.19 15.26 -10.88
N ILE A 58 8.21 14.47 -10.56
CA ILE A 58 8.89 14.48 -9.25
C ILE A 58 9.57 15.83 -9.02
N GLU A 59 10.32 16.35 -10.00
CA GLU A 59 11.02 17.63 -9.86
C GLU A 59 10.04 18.80 -9.67
N ASP A 60 8.96 18.85 -10.44
CA ASP A 60 7.91 19.87 -10.30
C ASP A 60 7.24 19.81 -8.92
N HIS A 61 6.91 18.60 -8.43
CA HIS A 61 6.40 18.40 -7.08
C HIS A 61 7.39 18.86 -6.00
N ASN A 62 8.65 18.47 -6.13
CA ASN A 62 9.68 18.77 -5.14
C ASN A 62 10.03 20.27 -5.11
N SER A 63 9.87 20.99 -6.22
CA SER A 63 9.96 22.46 -6.23
C SER A 63 8.87 23.09 -5.35
N ARG A 64 7.62 22.62 -5.45
CA ARG A 64 6.52 23.07 -4.58
C ARG A 64 6.73 22.68 -3.12
N TYR A 65 7.26 21.48 -2.86
CA TYR A 65 7.66 21.06 -1.52
C TYR A 65 8.72 22.00 -0.91
N ALA A 66 9.75 22.37 -1.68
CA ALA A 66 10.79 23.30 -1.22
C ALA A 66 10.24 24.71 -0.91
N GLU A 67 9.16 25.12 -1.57
CA GLU A 67 8.41 26.36 -1.31
C GLU A 67 7.41 26.23 -0.15
N GLY A 68 7.26 25.05 0.47
CA GLY A 68 6.32 24.79 1.56
C GLY A 68 4.86 24.65 1.13
N GLN A 69 4.60 24.43 -0.17
CA GLN A 69 3.26 24.24 -0.72
C GLN A 69 2.77 22.79 -0.62
N GLU A 70 3.69 21.84 -0.47
CA GLU A 70 3.41 20.41 -0.29
C GLU A 70 3.93 19.93 1.07
N ALA A 71 3.26 18.95 1.68
CA ALA A 71 3.66 18.39 2.99
C ALA A 71 4.54 17.14 2.88
N TYR A 72 4.85 16.68 1.67
CA TYR A 72 5.63 15.49 1.40
C TYR A 72 6.55 15.68 0.19
N GLU A 73 7.62 14.91 0.16
CA GLU A 73 8.61 14.86 -0.91
C GLU A 73 8.42 13.56 -1.71
N MET A 74 8.69 13.63 -3.01
CA MET A 74 8.73 12.48 -3.91
C MET A 74 10.17 12.13 -4.28
N ALA A 75 10.43 10.87 -4.65
CA ALA A 75 11.71 10.45 -5.19
C ALA A 75 11.53 9.38 -6.26
N MET A 76 12.46 9.39 -7.21
CA MET A 76 12.60 8.29 -8.15
C MET A 76 12.91 7.00 -7.39
N ASN A 77 12.25 5.92 -7.77
CA ASN A 77 12.41 4.61 -7.13
C ASN A 77 12.34 3.49 -8.19
N GLN A 78 12.29 2.23 -7.76
CA GLN A 78 12.26 1.06 -8.65
C GLN A 78 11.05 1.00 -9.61
N PHE A 79 10.08 1.91 -9.48
CA PHE A 79 8.90 2.02 -10.35
C PHE A 79 9.02 3.16 -11.37
N GLY A 80 10.21 3.75 -11.52
CA GLY A 80 10.45 4.92 -12.36
C GLY A 80 10.01 4.77 -13.80
N ASP A 81 10.13 3.58 -14.39
CA ASP A 81 9.78 3.31 -15.78
C ASP A 81 8.33 2.81 -15.97
N LEU A 82 7.50 2.84 -14.92
CA LEU A 82 6.11 2.39 -14.96
C LEU A 82 5.16 3.57 -15.00
N THR A 83 4.13 3.48 -15.85
CA THR A 83 2.97 4.38 -15.72
C THR A 83 2.20 4.05 -14.45
N ALA A 84 1.34 4.96 -13.99
CA ALA A 84 0.48 4.69 -12.83
C ALA A 84 -0.43 3.47 -13.07
N GLU A 85 -0.92 3.26 -14.29
CA GLU A 85 -1.74 2.10 -14.65
C GLU A 85 -0.94 0.79 -14.61
N GLU A 86 0.29 0.79 -15.13
CA GLU A 86 1.17 -0.38 -15.06
C GLU A 86 1.57 -0.69 -13.62
N PHE A 87 1.84 0.35 -12.84
CA PHE A 87 2.16 0.27 -11.43
C PHE A 87 1.01 -0.37 -10.65
N VAL A 88 -0.20 0.19 -10.75
CA VAL A 88 -1.42 -0.35 -10.14
C VAL A 88 -1.67 -1.77 -10.64
N GLY A 89 -1.53 -2.05 -11.93
CA GLY A 89 -1.75 -3.38 -12.50
C GLY A 89 -0.80 -4.46 -11.96
N ARG A 90 0.36 -4.08 -11.41
CA ARG A 90 1.37 -5.00 -10.87
C ARG A 90 1.41 -5.07 -9.35
N LYS A 91 1.17 -3.94 -8.68
CA LYS A 91 1.31 -3.81 -7.23
C LYS A 91 -0.01 -3.86 -6.49
N ASP A 92 -1.07 -3.39 -7.13
CA ASP A 92 -2.40 -3.43 -6.57
C ASP A 92 -3.13 -4.66 -7.07
N ALA A 93 -4.22 -4.99 -6.39
CA ALA A 93 -5.11 -6.01 -6.87
C ALA A 93 -6.55 -5.59 -6.59
N PRO A 94 -7.49 -5.78 -7.54
CA PRO A 94 -8.86 -5.39 -7.34
C PRO A 94 -9.40 -6.03 -6.05
N LEU A 95 -9.71 -5.18 -5.08
CA LEU A 95 -10.37 -5.63 -3.88
C LEU A 95 -11.83 -5.94 -4.25
N ALA A 96 -12.14 -7.22 -4.50
CA ALA A 96 -13.45 -7.69 -4.99
C ALA A 96 -14.57 -7.35 -4.00
N THR A 97 -15.57 -6.53 -4.30
CA THR A 97 -16.67 -6.14 -3.37
C THR A 97 -16.95 -7.13 -2.23
N SER A 98 -16.37 -6.87 -1.05
CA SER A 98 -16.63 -7.67 0.14
C SER A 98 -18.04 -7.36 0.62
N THR A 99 -18.89 -8.38 0.73
CA THR A 99 -20.17 -8.28 1.44
C THR A 99 -19.87 -8.05 2.91
N ARG A 100 -19.93 -6.79 3.34
CA ARG A 100 -19.65 -6.44 4.74
C ARG A 100 -20.89 -6.74 5.57
N HIS A 101 -20.77 -7.74 6.44
CA HIS A 101 -21.84 -8.12 7.36
C HIS A 101 -21.80 -7.22 8.61
N VAL A 102 -22.92 -6.56 8.90
CA VAL A 102 -23.07 -5.66 10.06
C VAL A 102 -22.75 -6.39 11.38
N ASP A 103 -23.11 -7.68 11.49
CA ASP A 103 -22.86 -8.50 12.68
C ASP A 103 -21.37 -8.76 12.97
N LEU A 104 -20.51 -8.54 11.96
CA LEU A 104 -19.06 -8.66 12.08
C LEU A 104 -18.38 -7.32 12.38
N MET A 105 -19.13 -6.24 12.62
CA MET A 105 -18.57 -4.93 12.97
C MET A 105 -18.38 -4.77 14.48
N LEU A 106 -17.27 -4.13 14.87
CA LEU A 106 -17.08 -3.65 16.26
C LEU A 106 -17.97 -2.43 16.54
N SER A 107 -18.37 -2.27 17.79
CA SER A 107 -19.08 -1.08 18.26
C SER A 107 -18.13 0.12 18.39
N ALA A 108 -18.42 1.19 17.65
CA ALA A 108 -17.69 2.46 17.77
C ALA A 108 -17.73 3.01 19.20
N THR A 109 -18.88 2.87 19.88
CA THR A 109 -19.08 3.36 21.24
C THR A 109 -18.20 2.60 22.24
N GLU A 110 -18.12 1.28 22.13
CA GLU A 110 -17.31 0.46 23.04
C GLU A 110 -15.81 0.72 22.82
N LEU A 111 -15.37 0.82 21.56
CA LEU A 111 -14.00 1.21 21.22
C LEU A 111 -13.64 2.57 21.84
N ARG A 112 -14.50 3.58 21.67
CA ARG A 112 -14.24 4.93 22.18
C ARG A 112 -14.18 4.97 23.71
N GLN A 113 -15.07 4.25 24.39
CA GLN A 113 -15.07 4.16 25.84
C GLN A 113 -13.82 3.47 26.39
N ALA A 114 -13.30 2.46 25.70
CA ALA A 114 -12.06 1.79 26.07
C ALA A 114 -10.84 2.69 25.82
N ALA A 115 -10.75 3.32 24.63
CA ALA A 115 -9.64 4.18 24.25
C ALA A 115 -9.52 5.44 25.12
N SER A 116 -10.65 6.06 25.48
CA SER A 116 -10.68 7.26 26.32
C SER A 116 -10.08 7.05 27.71
N ARG A 117 -10.02 5.80 28.21
CA ARG A 117 -9.39 5.48 29.51
C ARG A 117 -7.87 5.47 29.43
N LEU A 118 -7.29 5.30 28.24
CA LEU A 118 -5.85 5.24 28.03
C LEU A 118 -5.25 6.61 27.69
N ASN A 119 -6.05 7.52 27.10
CA ASN A 119 -5.68 8.91 26.81
C ASN A 119 -4.33 9.06 26.04
N LEU A 120 -4.10 8.16 25.08
CA LEU A 120 -2.91 8.20 24.22
C LEU A 120 -3.13 9.15 23.06
N THR A 121 -2.16 10.03 22.80
CA THR A 121 -2.17 11.00 21.70
C THR A 121 -1.32 10.59 20.50
N SER A 122 -0.53 9.52 20.64
CA SER A 122 0.30 8.94 19.59
C SER A 122 0.61 7.47 19.90
N ILE A 123 0.74 6.67 18.85
CA ILE A 123 1.16 5.26 18.94
C ILE A 123 2.11 4.95 17.80
N ASP A 124 3.16 4.17 18.11
CA ASP A 124 4.04 3.56 17.12
C ASP A 124 4.36 2.11 17.52
N TYR A 125 3.72 1.15 16.84
CA TYR A 125 3.93 -0.26 17.10
C TYR A 125 5.30 -0.79 16.61
N ARG A 126 6.02 -0.02 15.78
CA ARG A 126 7.40 -0.35 15.36
C ARG A 126 8.34 -0.27 16.57
N ALA A 127 8.26 0.82 17.31
CA ALA A 127 9.07 1.05 18.52
C ALA A 127 8.76 0.04 19.64
N SER A 128 7.56 -0.54 19.64
CA SER A 128 7.09 -1.48 20.67
C SER A 128 7.34 -2.95 20.31
N GLY A 129 7.93 -3.25 19.15
CA GLY A 129 8.26 -4.62 18.74
C GLY A 129 7.06 -5.49 18.37
N TYR A 130 6.00 -4.88 17.83
CA TYR A 130 4.77 -5.57 17.37
C TYR A 130 4.73 -5.77 15.85
N VAL A 131 5.72 -5.27 15.11
CA VAL A 131 5.74 -5.25 13.66
C VAL A 131 7.00 -5.94 13.15
N THR A 132 6.85 -6.88 12.23
CA THR A 132 7.96 -7.57 11.54
C THR A 132 8.68 -6.62 10.55
N PRO A 133 9.92 -6.94 10.11
CA PRO A 133 10.64 -6.12 9.12
C PRO A 133 9.87 -6.00 7.79
N VAL A 134 9.92 -4.85 7.12
CA VAL A 134 9.26 -4.65 5.81
C VAL A 134 9.74 -5.68 4.78
N GLU A 135 8.80 -6.19 4.00
CA GLU A 135 9.01 -7.18 2.95
C GLU A 135 8.53 -6.64 1.59
N ASP A 136 8.83 -7.34 0.49
CA ASP A 136 8.41 -6.97 -0.86
C ASP A 136 7.55 -8.07 -1.49
N GLN A 137 6.32 -7.70 -1.87
CA GLN A 137 5.41 -8.57 -2.61
C GLN A 137 5.83 -8.82 -4.08
N GLY A 138 6.81 -8.07 -4.58
CA GLY A 138 7.27 -8.20 -5.96
C GLY A 138 6.15 -7.94 -6.96
N ILE A 139 5.98 -8.83 -7.95
CA ILE A 139 5.01 -8.71 -9.05
C ILE A 139 3.65 -9.34 -8.76
N CYS A 140 3.49 -9.93 -7.58
CA CYS A 140 2.26 -10.62 -7.19
C CYS A 140 1.37 -9.65 -6.40
N GLY A 141 0.13 -9.46 -6.84
CA GLY A 141 -0.92 -8.66 -6.19
C GLY A 141 -1.42 -9.31 -4.89
N SER A 142 -0.51 -9.47 -3.93
CA SER A 142 -0.67 -10.20 -2.67
C SER A 142 -0.67 -9.29 -1.44
N CYS A 143 -0.80 -7.99 -1.63
CA CYS A 143 -0.88 -6.99 -0.56
C CYS A 143 -1.91 -7.36 0.53
N TRP A 144 -3.02 -8.01 0.15
CA TRP A 144 -4.03 -8.52 1.06
C TRP A 144 -3.48 -9.54 2.07
N ALA A 145 -2.58 -10.42 1.64
CA ALA A 145 -1.95 -11.42 2.49
C ALA A 145 -0.93 -10.77 3.44
N TYR A 146 -0.17 -9.78 2.97
CA TYR A 146 0.74 -8.98 3.80
C TYR A 146 0.01 -8.17 4.88
N SER A 147 -1.09 -7.50 4.50
CA SER A 147 -1.95 -6.76 5.42
C SER A 147 -2.56 -7.68 6.49
N ALA A 148 -3.07 -8.85 6.08
CA ALA A 148 -3.68 -9.83 6.99
C ALA A 148 -2.67 -10.45 7.97
N THR A 149 -1.55 -10.95 7.44
CA THR A 149 -0.48 -11.53 8.27
C THR A 149 0.08 -10.51 9.23
N GLY A 150 0.37 -9.28 8.79
CA GLY A 150 0.91 -8.24 9.67
C GLY A 150 0.01 -7.89 10.87
N ALA A 151 -1.31 -7.85 10.69
CA ALA A 151 -2.23 -7.64 11.81
C ALA A 151 -2.30 -8.85 12.74
N LEU A 152 -2.28 -10.07 12.19
CA LEU A 152 -2.24 -11.30 12.99
C LEU A 152 -0.92 -11.45 13.76
N GLU A 153 0.22 -11.17 13.15
CA GLU A 153 1.54 -11.16 13.79
C GLU A 153 1.54 -10.29 15.05
N ALA A 154 0.95 -9.09 14.95
CA ALA A 154 0.84 -8.18 16.07
C ALA A 154 -0.09 -8.71 17.18
N GLN A 155 -1.24 -9.29 16.82
CA GLN A 155 -2.15 -9.90 17.81
C GLN A 155 -1.53 -11.14 18.46
N TRP A 156 -0.80 -11.95 17.71
CA TRP A 156 -0.07 -13.10 18.22
C TRP A 156 1.04 -12.68 19.18
N LYS A 157 1.80 -11.64 18.84
CA LYS A 157 2.77 -10.99 19.74
C LYS A 157 2.10 -10.47 21.01
N LYS A 158 0.93 -9.83 20.90
CA LYS A 158 0.16 -9.35 22.06
C LYS A 158 -0.22 -10.49 23.01
N LYS A 159 -0.68 -11.62 22.46
CA LYS A 159 -1.14 -12.76 23.26
C LYS A 159 -0.01 -13.59 23.85
N THR A 160 1.05 -13.83 23.08
CA THR A 160 2.08 -14.82 23.42
C THR A 160 3.42 -14.22 23.83
N GLY A 161 3.66 -12.94 23.54
CA GLY A 161 4.98 -12.32 23.69
C GLY A 161 5.96 -12.64 22.55
N HIS A 162 5.59 -13.47 21.57
CA HIS A 162 6.45 -13.87 20.46
C HIS A 162 5.99 -13.22 19.14
N LEU A 163 6.91 -12.50 18.49
CA LEU A 163 6.69 -11.95 17.16
C LEU A 163 7.26 -12.94 16.16
N ILE A 164 6.41 -13.52 15.32
CA ILE A 164 6.78 -14.59 14.38
C ILE A 164 6.26 -14.18 13.00
N PRO A 165 7.12 -14.01 11.98
CA PRO A 165 6.66 -13.79 10.61
C PRO A 165 5.79 -14.95 10.11
N LEU A 166 4.60 -14.65 9.62
CA LEU A 166 3.63 -15.64 9.15
C LEU A 166 3.69 -15.78 7.63
N SER A 167 3.29 -16.96 7.13
CA SER A 167 3.41 -17.28 5.70
C SER A 167 2.35 -16.55 4.88
N LYS A 168 2.79 -15.56 4.09
CA LYS A 168 1.92 -14.95 3.06
C LYS A 168 1.63 -15.96 1.95
N GLN A 169 2.60 -16.82 1.64
CA GLN A 169 2.48 -17.82 0.59
C GLN A 169 1.37 -18.83 0.85
N GLN A 170 1.22 -19.30 2.09
CA GLN A 170 0.15 -20.20 2.46
C GLN A 170 -1.22 -19.56 2.20
N LEU A 171 -1.40 -18.26 2.51
CA LEU A 171 -2.64 -17.57 2.20
C LEU A 171 -2.91 -17.54 0.69
N ILE A 172 -1.89 -17.20 -0.10
CA ILE A 172 -1.98 -17.12 -1.57
C ILE A 172 -2.37 -18.47 -2.18
N ASP A 173 -1.75 -19.55 -1.72
CA ASP A 173 -1.93 -20.88 -2.32
C ASP A 173 -3.19 -21.59 -1.83
N CYS A 174 -3.64 -21.30 -0.61
CA CYS A 174 -4.66 -22.12 0.07
C CYS A 174 -6.00 -21.42 0.33
N THR A 175 -6.10 -20.08 0.21
CA THR A 175 -7.35 -19.39 0.50
C THR A 175 -8.35 -19.54 -0.65
N ALA A 176 -9.36 -20.38 -0.45
CA ALA A 176 -10.42 -20.59 -1.43
C ALA A 176 -11.26 -19.32 -1.66
N GLY A 177 -11.73 -19.12 -2.90
CA GLY A 177 -12.57 -17.97 -3.27
C GLY A 177 -11.81 -16.65 -3.43
N ILE A 178 -10.48 -16.67 -3.25
CA ILE A 178 -9.58 -15.56 -3.55
C ILE A 178 -8.83 -15.85 -4.85
N LYS A 179 -8.33 -14.79 -5.46
CA LYS A 179 -7.64 -14.77 -6.73
C LYS A 179 -6.11 -14.76 -6.56
N GLY A 180 -5.55 -15.38 -5.52
CA GLY A 180 -4.10 -15.52 -5.30
C GLY A 180 -3.31 -14.22 -5.50
N CYS A 181 -2.50 -14.16 -6.56
CA CYS A 181 -1.71 -12.99 -6.98
C CYS A 181 -2.52 -11.92 -7.75
N THR A 182 -3.79 -12.18 -8.04
CA THR A 182 -4.73 -11.26 -8.70
C THR A 182 -5.73 -10.63 -7.73
N GLY A 183 -5.47 -10.75 -6.41
CA GLY A 183 -6.13 -9.99 -5.35
C GLY A 183 -6.96 -10.81 -4.39
N GLY A 184 -7.26 -10.20 -3.25
CA GLY A 184 -7.95 -10.83 -2.12
C GLY A 184 -8.26 -9.86 -0.98
N TRP A 185 -8.74 -10.39 0.14
CA TRP A 185 -9.13 -9.61 1.32
C TRP A 185 -8.59 -10.22 2.60
N ALA A 186 -8.24 -9.36 3.56
CA ALA A 186 -7.81 -9.81 4.87
C ALA A 186 -8.87 -10.64 5.60
N SER A 187 -10.16 -10.30 5.46
CA SER A 187 -11.27 -11.06 6.06
C SER A 187 -11.31 -12.51 5.58
N LEU A 188 -11.12 -12.75 4.28
CA LEU A 188 -11.13 -14.09 3.70
C LEU A 188 -9.86 -14.87 4.07
N ALA A 189 -8.72 -14.19 4.21
CA ALA A 189 -7.51 -14.77 4.79
C ALA A 189 -7.80 -15.31 6.20
N TYR A 190 -8.47 -14.50 7.03
CA TYR A 190 -8.84 -14.89 8.38
C TYR A 190 -9.84 -16.06 8.39
N ASP A 191 -10.86 -16.04 7.54
CA ASP A 191 -11.76 -17.19 7.39
C ASP A 191 -10.98 -18.46 7.06
N TYR A 192 -10.04 -18.40 6.12
CA TYR A 192 -9.18 -19.53 5.82
C TYR A 192 -8.38 -19.99 7.05
N ILE A 193 -7.73 -19.09 7.78
CA ILE A 193 -6.92 -19.46 8.97
C ILE A 193 -7.79 -20.13 10.04
N ILE A 194 -9.03 -19.68 10.24
CA ILE A 194 -9.99 -20.29 11.18
C ILE A 194 -10.31 -21.72 10.73
N HIS A 195 -10.77 -21.89 9.48
CA HIS A 195 -11.15 -23.22 8.95
C HIS A 195 -9.96 -24.16 8.82
N ASN A 196 -8.78 -23.62 8.55
CA ASN A 196 -7.52 -24.34 8.52
C ASN A 196 -6.91 -24.54 9.91
N GLU A 197 -7.54 -24.09 10.98
CA GLU A 197 -7.05 -24.26 12.37
C GLU A 197 -5.61 -23.74 12.55
N GLY A 198 -5.24 -22.70 11.80
CA GLY A 198 -3.95 -22.04 11.91
C GLY A 198 -3.23 -21.77 10.58
N ILE A 199 -2.07 -21.14 10.72
CA ILE A 199 -1.18 -20.72 9.65
C ILE A 199 0.27 -21.01 10.03
N GLN A 200 1.09 -21.39 9.05
CA GLN A 200 2.51 -21.63 9.20
C GLN A 200 3.31 -20.34 9.30
N ALA A 201 4.52 -20.45 9.86
CA ALA A 201 5.50 -19.37 9.80
C ALA A 201 6.08 -19.24 8.38
N GLU A 202 6.49 -18.01 8.03
CA GLU A 202 7.20 -17.70 6.79
C GLU A 202 8.39 -18.64 6.55
N ALA A 203 9.16 -18.95 7.61
CA ALA A 203 10.32 -19.83 7.54
C ALA A 203 9.99 -21.27 7.11
N THR A 204 8.74 -21.73 7.26
CA THR A 204 8.31 -23.09 6.93
C THR A 204 7.44 -23.19 5.69
N TYR A 205 6.95 -22.06 5.19
CA TYR A 205 6.24 -21.94 3.93
C TYR A 205 6.61 -20.58 3.30
N PRO A 206 7.80 -20.49 2.67
CA PRO A 206 8.36 -19.22 2.21
C PRO A 206 7.62 -18.63 1.02
N TYR A 207 7.64 -17.30 0.93
CA TYR A 207 7.11 -16.52 -0.16
C TYR A 207 7.92 -16.69 -1.46
N VAL A 208 7.20 -16.90 -2.57
CA VAL A 208 7.80 -17.17 -3.89
C VAL A 208 7.26 -16.27 -5.00
N MET A 209 6.48 -15.23 -4.66
CA MET A 209 5.95 -14.23 -5.60
C MET A 209 5.08 -14.79 -6.75
N ARG A 210 4.49 -15.97 -6.57
CA ARG A 210 3.56 -16.60 -7.52
C ARG A 210 2.64 -17.58 -6.82
N GLU A 211 1.54 -17.94 -7.47
CA GLU A 211 0.65 -19.00 -7.02
C GLU A 211 1.31 -20.38 -7.18
N GLN A 212 1.08 -21.26 -6.21
CA GLN A 212 1.45 -22.68 -6.24
C GLN A 212 0.30 -23.53 -5.71
N PRO A 213 0.32 -24.86 -5.93
CA PRO A 213 -0.61 -25.75 -5.24
C PRO A 213 -0.46 -25.63 -3.71
N CYS A 214 -1.59 -25.53 -3.00
CA CYS A 214 -1.59 -25.48 -1.54
C CYS A 214 -0.82 -26.65 -0.93
N ALA A 215 0.23 -26.33 -0.16
CA ALA A 215 1.10 -27.30 0.52
C ALA A 215 1.07 -27.14 2.05
N ALA A 216 -0.04 -26.66 2.60
CA ALA A 216 -0.18 -26.40 4.04
C ALA A 216 0.06 -27.68 4.88
N ASP A 217 0.96 -27.56 5.84
CA ASP A 217 1.38 -28.60 6.77
C ASP A 217 0.85 -28.30 8.18
N LYS A 218 -0.16 -29.06 8.60
CA LYS A 218 -0.81 -28.93 9.91
C LYS A 218 0.14 -29.14 11.09
N THR A 219 1.28 -29.81 10.88
CA THR A 219 2.28 -30.02 11.94
C THR A 219 3.17 -28.81 12.19
N LYS A 220 3.12 -27.79 11.31
CA LYS A 220 3.97 -26.59 11.35
C LYS A 220 3.21 -25.30 11.63
N VAL A 221 2.01 -25.39 12.21
CA VAL A 221 1.20 -24.23 12.60
C VAL A 221 1.99 -23.36 13.59
N ALA A 222 2.11 -22.07 13.26
CA ALA A 222 2.82 -21.07 14.05
C ALA A 222 1.88 -20.10 14.77
N ALA A 223 0.70 -19.85 14.22
CA ALA A 223 -0.33 -19.01 14.82
C ALA A 223 -1.74 -19.51 14.46
N THR A 224 -2.71 -19.16 15.30
CA THR A 224 -4.14 -19.42 15.10
C THR A 224 -4.93 -18.14 15.32
N ILE A 225 -6.18 -18.11 14.85
CA ILE A 225 -7.13 -17.06 15.19
C ILE A 225 -8.47 -17.70 15.57
N GLY A 226 -9.18 -17.10 16.52
CA GLY A 226 -10.51 -17.55 16.91
C GLY A 226 -11.63 -16.82 16.18
N SER A 227 -11.43 -15.54 15.84
CA SER A 227 -12.41 -14.72 15.11
C SER A 227 -11.76 -13.50 14.46
N TRP A 228 -12.52 -12.73 13.70
CA TRP A 228 -12.12 -11.44 13.17
C TRP A 228 -13.33 -10.50 13.12
N LYS A 229 -13.08 -9.18 13.13
CA LYS A 229 -14.12 -8.14 13.05
C LYS A 229 -13.72 -6.98 12.14
N PHE A 230 -14.71 -6.39 11.48
CA PHE A 230 -14.60 -5.11 10.81
C PHE A 230 -14.62 -3.95 11.82
N LEU A 231 -13.91 -2.87 11.49
CA LEU A 231 -14.08 -1.59 12.15
C LEU A 231 -15.28 -0.82 11.56
N PRO A 232 -15.89 0.09 12.33
CA PRO A 232 -16.88 1.06 11.85
C PRO A 232 -16.44 1.76 10.56
N ILE A 233 -17.21 1.59 9.49
CA ILE A 233 -16.90 2.12 8.15
C ILE A 233 -16.92 3.65 8.18
N GLY A 234 -15.89 4.25 7.60
CA GLY A 234 -15.75 5.69 7.45
C GLY A 234 -15.37 6.41 8.75
N SER A 235 -15.10 5.70 9.85
CA SER A 235 -14.73 6.30 11.12
C SER A 235 -13.22 6.26 11.35
N GLU A 236 -12.55 7.39 11.09
CA GLU A 236 -11.13 7.58 11.45
C GLU A 236 -10.92 7.47 12.97
N GLN A 237 -11.90 7.93 13.76
CA GLN A 237 -11.84 7.77 15.23
C GLN A 237 -11.84 6.30 15.64
N ALA A 238 -12.61 5.43 14.96
CA ALA A 238 -12.61 4.01 15.30
C ALA A 238 -11.29 3.31 14.94
N LEU A 239 -10.59 3.76 13.88
CA LEU A 239 -9.22 3.30 13.60
C LEU A 239 -8.26 3.68 14.72
N GLU A 240 -8.33 4.93 15.18
CA GLU A 240 -7.49 5.41 16.28
C GLU A 240 -7.76 4.62 17.56
N ASP A 241 -9.03 4.50 17.94
CA ASP A 241 -9.45 3.80 19.14
C ASP A 241 -9.05 2.31 19.08
N ALA A 242 -9.12 1.68 17.91
CA ALA A 242 -8.68 0.31 17.69
C ALA A 242 -7.17 0.13 17.79
N LEU A 243 -6.36 1.07 17.28
CA LEU A 243 -4.91 1.07 17.49
C LEU A 243 -4.56 1.21 18.97
N VAL A 244 -5.30 2.04 19.70
CA VAL A 244 -5.11 2.29 21.14
C VAL A 244 -5.45 1.08 21.99
N THR A 245 -6.51 0.35 21.64
CA THR A 245 -7.08 -0.70 22.51
C THR A 245 -6.73 -2.12 22.07
N ILE A 246 -6.57 -2.34 20.77
CA ILE A 246 -6.45 -3.67 20.18
C ILE A 246 -5.06 -3.88 19.57
N GLY A 247 -4.65 -3.08 18.58
CA GLY A 247 -3.37 -3.25 17.90
C GLY A 247 -3.36 -2.78 16.45
N PRO A 248 -2.28 -3.08 15.70
CA PRO A 248 -2.20 -2.83 14.26
C PRO A 248 -3.40 -3.40 13.48
N VAL A 249 -3.87 -2.65 12.49
CA VAL A 249 -5.11 -2.92 11.75
C VAL A 249 -4.81 -3.21 10.29
N ALA A 250 -5.36 -4.28 9.74
CA ALA A 250 -5.35 -4.52 8.30
C ALA A 250 -6.30 -3.52 7.63
N ILE A 251 -5.76 -2.64 6.77
CA ILE A 251 -6.52 -1.58 6.10
C ILE A 251 -6.41 -1.66 4.58
N SER A 252 -7.23 -0.90 3.88
CA SER A 252 -7.06 -0.65 2.44
C SER A 252 -7.23 0.82 2.10
N ILE A 253 -6.41 1.31 1.17
CA ILE A 253 -6.40 2.69 0.69
C ILE A 253 -6.38 2.75 -0.85
N ASP A 254 -6.66 3.92 -1.38
CA ASP A 254 -6.38 4.27 -2.78
C ASP A 254 -4.89 4.61 -2.94
N THR A 255 -4.23 3.93 -3.87
CA THR A 255 -2.83 4.13 -4.25
C THR A 255 -2.67 4.41 -5.74
N THR A 256 -3.76 4.73 -6.44
CA THR A 256 -3.77 4.94 -7.90
C THR A 256 -3.14 6.25 -8.35
N ARG A 257 -2.72 7.09 -7.40
CA ARG A 257 -2.09 8.38 -7.65
C ARG A 257 -0.61 8.20 -7.99
N PRO A 258 -0.09 8.82 -9.08
CA PRO A 258 1.35 8.84 -9.36
C PRO A 258 2.17 9.40 -8.19
N SER A 259 1.61 10.35 -7.44
CA SER A 259 2.23 10.90 -6.23
C SER A 259 2.48 9.87 -5.14
N PHE A 260 1.61 8.85 -5.02
CA PHE A 260 1.79 7.76 -4.06
C PHE A 260 2.88 6.78 -4.50
N GLN A 261 2.92 6.46 -5.81
CA GLN A 261 3.95 5.59 -6.40
C GLN A 261 5.36 6.06 -6.05
N PHE A 262 5.60 7.38 -6.06
CA PHE A 262 6.91 7.99 -5.80
C PHE A 262 7.03 8.66 -4.43
N TYR A 263 6.13 8.39 -3.49
CA TYR A 263 6.24 8.92 -2.14
C TYR A 263 7.61 8.56 -1.51
N ARG A 264 8.30 9.56 -0.97
CA ARG A 264 9.59 9.40 -0.28
C ARG A 264 9.45 9.60 1.23
N ARG A 265 8.93 10.75 1.65
CA ARG A 265 8.82 11.14 3.07
C ARG A 265 7.89 12.31 3.28
N GLY A 266 7.53 12.57 4.54
CA GLY A 266 6.59 13.62 4.94
C GLY A 266 5.16 13.11 5.05
N ILE A 267 4.21 14.02 5.25
CA ILE A 267 2.79 13.65 5.43
C ILE A 267 2.10 13.69 4.07
N TYR A 268 1.85 12.50 3.51
CA TYR A 268 1.20 12.34 2.22
C TYR A 268 -0.25 12.85 2.27
N TYR A 269 -0.57 13.77 1.36
CA TYR A 269 -1.91 14.26 1.10
C TYR A 269 -2.07 14.58 -0.39
N ASP A 270 -2.97 13.87 -1.06
CA ASP A 270 -3.38 14.15 -2.45
C ASP A 270 -4.91 14.39 -2.50
N PRO A 271 -5.39 15.58 -2.87
CA PRO A 271 -6.82 15.88 -2.89
C PRO A 271 -7.62 15.03 -3.88
N GLU A 272 -6.96 14.40 -4.86
CA GLU A 272 -7.59 13.53 -5.85
C GLU A 272 -7.65 12.06 -5.41
N CYS A 273 -7.10 11.72 -4.24
CA CYS A 273 -7.19 10.39 -3.68
C CYS A 273 -8.66 10.02 -3.37
N SER A 274 -9.11 8.89 -3.88
CA SER A 274 -10.50 8.46 -3.75
C SER A 274 -10.80 7.96 -2.34
N VAL A 275 -11.94 8.42 -1.81
CA VAL A 275 -12.51 7.85 -0.59
C VAL A 275 -13.11 6.46 -0.85
N TRP A 276 -13.42 6.08 -2.10
CA TRP A 276 -14.26 4.90 -2.41
C TRP A 276 -13.57 3.83 -3.25
N LYS A 277 -12.41 4.13 -3.84
CA LYS A 277 -11.68 3.23 -4.74
C LYS A 277 -10.43 2.69 -4.05
N GLN A 278 -10.62 1.82 -3.06
CA GLN A 278 -9.48 1.14 -2.42
C GLN A 278 -8.86 0.15 -3.40
N THR A 279 -7.56 0.26 -3.65
CA THR A 279 -6.82 -0.60 -4.59
C THR A 279 -5.72 -1.40 -3.92
N HIS A 280 -5.25 -0.97 -2.75
CA HIS A 280 -4.12 -1.60 -2.07
C HIS A 280 -4.40 -1.85 -0.59
N ALA A 281 -3.95 -3.00 -0.11
CA ALA A 281 -4.08 -3.40 1.28
C ALA A 281 -2.74 -3.23 2.02
N MET A 282 -2.79 -2.60 3.19
CA MET A 282 -1.61 -2.22 3.98
C MET A 282 -1.86 -2.46 5.46
N LEU A 283 -0.84 -2.28 6.30
CA LEU A 283 -0.98 -2.43 7.76
C LEU A 283 -0.88 -1.06 8.44
N LEU A 284 -1.95 -0.64 9.10
CA LEU A 284 -1.94 0.55 9.95
C LEU A 284 -1.24 0.23 11.27
N THR A 285 -0.14 0.90 11.58
CA THR A 285 0.77 0.58 12.69
C THR A 285 0.91 1.69 13.72
N GLY A 286 0.29 2.85 13.50
CA GLY A 286 0.43 3.96 14.41
C GLY A 286 -0.24 5.23 13.93
N PHE A 287 -0.12 6.26 14.75
CA PHE A 287 -0.52 7.62 14.45
C PHE A 287 0.27 8.60 15.32
N GLY A 288 0.36 9.84 14.86
CA GLY A 288 1.04 10.90 15.58
C GLY A 288 0.71 12.28 15.07
N THR A 289 1.51 13.25 15.50
CA THR A 289 1.40 14.65 15.10
C THR A 289 2.79 15.19 14.84
N GLU A 290 2.98 15.87 13.72
CA GLU A 290 4.20 16.61 13.39
C GLU A 290 3.81 18.07 13.11
N GLY A 291 4.29 18.99 13.94
CA GLY A 291 3.83 20.38 13.91
C GLY A 291 2.32 20.46 14.18
N SER A 292 1.56 21.02 13.24
CA SER A 292 0.09 21.11 13.30
C SER A 292 -0.63 19.96 12.58
N GLU A 293 0.10 19.08 11.90
CA GLU A 293 -0.48 18.05 11.04
C GLU A 293 -0.50 16.70 11.75
N GLN A 294 -1.64 16.02 11.66
CA GLN A 294 -1.81 14.67 12.19
C GLN A 294 -1.58 13.65 11.09
N TYR A 295 -1.00 12.51 11.44
CA TYR A 295 -0.75 11.45 10.47
C TYR A 295 -1.05 10.05 11.02
N TRP A 296 -1.34 9.15 10.10
CA TRP A 296 -1.33 7.70 10.27
C TRP A 296 0.04 7.15 9.85
N THR A 297 0.57 6.15 10.54
CA THR A 297 1.79 5.44 10.12
C THR A 297 1.40 4.08 9.55
N ILE A 298 1.66 3.86 8.28
CA ILE A 298 1.17 2.69 7.53
C ILE A 298 2.36 1.96 6.93
N ARG A 299 2.46 0.66 7.19
CA ARG A 299 3.47 -0.23 6.61
C ARG A 299 3.01 -0.70 5.24
N ASN A 300 3.89 -0.58 4.26
CA ASN A 300 3.70 -1.09 2.90
C ASN A 300 4.37 -2.46 2.71
N SER A 301 4.14 -3.07 1.55
CA SER A 301 4.69 -4.36 1.11
C SER A 301 5.46 -4.23 -0.21
N TRP A 302 6.11 -3.08 -0.44
CA TRP A 302 6.89 -2.79 -1.66
C TRP A 302 8.40 -2.70 -1.39
N GLY A 303 8.86 -3.34 -0.31
CA GLY A 303 10.25 -3.31 0.14
C GLY A 303 10.60 -2.05 0.97
N PRO A 304 11.73 -2.10 1.70
CA PRO A 304 12.16 -1.00 2.56
C PRO A 304 12.67 0.23 1.80
N TRP A 305 12.92 0.10 0.50
CA TRP A 305 13.42 1.17 -0.38
C TRP A 305 12.32 2.16 -0.81
N TRP A 306 11.06 1.80 -0.63
CA TRP A 306 9.93 2.67 -0.94
C TRP A 306 9.51 3.47 0.30
N GLY A 307 9.24 4.77 0.14
CA GLY A 307 8.78 5.63 1.23
C GLY A 307 9.79 5.76 2.38
N GLU A 308 9.27 5.88 3.61
CA GLU A 308 10.05 6.02 4.83
C GLU A 308 10.39 4.62 5.38
N ASP A 309 11.45 4.00 4.86
CA ASP A 309 11.85 2.62 5.22
C ASP A 309 10.73 1.58 5.01
N GLY A 310 9.95 1.74 3.93
CA GLY A 310 8.79 0.91 3.63
C GLY A 310 7.47 1.37 4.26
N TYR A 311 7.45 2.55 4.88
CA TYR A 311 6.25 3.14 5.49
C TYR A 311 5.82 4.41 4.77
N VAL A 312 4.56 4.78 4.97
CA VAL A 312 4.01 6.09 4.63
C VAL A 312 3.35 6.72 5.84
N ARG A 313 3.56 8.03 5.99
CA ARG A 313 2.75 8.87 6.87
C ARG A 313 1.61 9.47 6.06
N LEU A 314 0.39 9.00 6.29
CA LEU A 314 -0.81 9.46 5.58
C LEU A 314 -1.53 10.53 6.40
N ALA A 315 -1.99 11.62 5.77
CA ALA A 315 -2.71 12.66 6.48
C ALA A 315 -3.97 12.12 7.19
N LYS A 316 -4.08 12.43 8.49
CA LYS A 316 -5.14 11.94 9.38
C LYS A 316 -6.19 13.02 9.62
N ASN A 317 -7.45 12.61 9.77
CA ASN A 317 -8.60 13.49 9.98
C ASN A 317 -8.81 14.50 8.83
N ARG A 318 -8.46 14.09 7.60
CA ARG A 318 -8.58 14.87 6.37
C ARG A 318 -9.65 14.27 5.46
N ASN A 319 -10.87 14.18 5.98
CA ASN A 319 -12.04 13.63 5.27
C ASN A 319 -11.84 12.19 4.76
N ARG A 320 -11.31 11.29 5.61
CA ARG A 320 -11.09 9.88 5.25
C ARG A 320 -10.17 9.75 4.02
N HIS A 321 -9.10 10.53 4.01
CA HIS A 321 -8.16 10.64 2.90
C HIS A 321 -7.71 9.25 2.38
N CYS A 322 -7.70 9.09 1.06
CA CYS A 322 -7.49 7.82 0.33
C CYS A 322 -8.40 6.65 0.80
N GLY A 323 -9.52 6.94 1.47
CA GLY A 323 -10.45 5.92 1.95
C GLY A 323 -9.93 5.07 3.10
N ILE A 324 -8.94 5.53 3.88
CA ILE A 324 -8.28 4.74 4.94
C ILE A 324 -9.24 4.08 5.94
N SER A 325 -10.34 4.75 6.28
CA SER A 325 -11.34 4.23 7.22
C SER A 325 -12.47 3.45 6.53
N GLN A 326 -12.40 3.23 5.22
CA GLN A 326 -13.42 2.44 4.54
C GLN A 326 -13.28 0.97 4.86
N TYR A 327 -12.09 0.37 4.82
CA TYR A 327 -11.87 -1.06 5.09
C TYR A 327 -10.83 -1.20 6.21
N GLY A 328 -11.27 -1.58 7.41
CA GLY A 328 -10.40 -1.92 8.52
C GLY A 328 -10.84 -3.24 9.14
N VAL A 329 -9.92 -4.19 9.32
CA VAL A 329 -10.20 -5.54 9.86
C VAL A 329 -9.16 -5.90 10.90
N LEU A 330 -9.62 -6.54 11.98
CA LEU A 330 -8.79 -7.05 13.06
C LEU A 330 -9.05 -8.54 13.29
N PRO A 331 -8.01 -9.37 13.36
CA PRO A 331 -8.10 -10.74 13.88
C PRO A 331 -8.09 -10.72 15.42
N PHE A 332 -8.66 -11.76 16.03
CA PHE A 332 -8.62 -11.99 17.48
C PHE A 332 -8.14 -13.42 17.74
N VAL A 333 -7.07 -13.52 18.53
CA VAL A 333 -6.31 -14.76 18.76
C VAL A 333 -6.80 -15.51 19.99
#